data_AF-A0A0F9JJB8-F1
#
_entry.id   AF-A0A0F9JJB8-F1
#
_cell.length_a   1.000
_cell.length_b   1.000
_cell.length_c   1.000
_cell.angle_alpha   90.00
_cell.angle_beta   90.00
_cell.angle_gamma   90.00
#
_symmetry.space_group_name_H-M   'P 1'
#
loop_
_entity.id
_entity.type
_entity.pdbx_description
1 polymer ?
#
loop_
_entity_poly.entity_id
_entity_poly.type
_entity_poly.pdbx_seq_one_letter_code
_entity_poly.pdbx_strand_id
1 'polypeptide(L)'
;YWELNFIPHLNIYRKDLVPAGLDVISYPKLDVKAVILSHVHMDHYGHIGFLDKEIPVVASPITLALLKGIQDMYSRGAGSEVIYFNEKVPEAKNPKILKSTGKSFGRNLISTIKCENNLSNYFWESAKKKGTIEEGSITSLEDTALPFSITPYEIDHSVYGANAYILEGDRTIAYTGDIRRHGKYEKQSNIFIQKARDAEILIIDGDSHQ
;
A
#
# COMPACT_ATOMS: atom_id res chain seq x y z
N TYR A 1 -5.95 12.38 12.62
CA TYR A 1 -5.06 11.22 12.40
C TYR A 1 -3.75 11.41 13.14
N TRP A 2 -2.92 12.38 12.74
CA TRP A 2 -1.63 12.65 13.39
C TRP A 2 -1.72 12.99 14.89
N GLU A 3 -2.46 14.04 15.26
CA GLU A 3 -2.65 14.45 16.66
C GLU A 3 -3.33 13.38 17.53
N LEU A 4 -4.06 12.46 16.90
CA LEU A 4 -4.76 11.36 17.56
C LEU A 4 -3.93 10.08 17.63
N ASN A 5 -2.67 10.11 17.18
CA ASN A 5 -1.76 8.96 17.13
C ASN A 5 -2.29 7.76 16.31
N PHE A 6 -3.13 8.01 15.30
CA PHE A 6 -3.59 6.97 14.37
C PHE A 6 -2.59 6.68 13.25
N ILE A 7 -1.61 7.55 13.06
CA ILE A 7 -0.46 7.34 12.18
C ILE A 7 0.81 7.72 12.94
N PRO A 8 1.95 7.04 12.69
CA PRO A 8 3.22 7.38 13.32
C PRO A 8 3.64 8.83 13.09
N HIS A 9 4.34 9.42 14.06
CA HIS A 9 4.91 10.76 13.90
C HIS A 9 6.23 10.71 13.12
N LEU A 10 6.14 10.64 11.80
CA LEU A 10 7.26 10.52 10.85
C LEU A 10 7.16 11.54 9.71
N ASN A 11 8.28 11.92 9.12
CA ASN A 11 8.32 12.80 7.95
C ASN A 11 8.32 11.99 6.64
N ILE A 12 7.23 11.24 6.39
CA ILE A 12 7.06 10.34 5.23
C ILE A 12 5.69 10.51 4.54
N TYR A 13 4.98 11.61 4.84
CA TYR A 13 3.61 11.83 4.38
C TYR A 13 3.53 12.88 3.29
N ARG A 14 2.45 12.81 2.52
CA ARG A 14 2.07 13.76 1.47
C ARG A 14 2.05 15.19 1.98
N LYS A 15 2.90 16.04 1.39
CA LYS A 15 2.99 17.47 1.72
C LYS A 15 1.69 18.22 1.45
N ASP A 16 0.93 17.81 0.44
CA ASP A 16 -0.36 18.42 0.10
C ASP A 16 -1.47 18.10 1.12
N LEU A 17 -1.24 17.12 2.00
CA LEU A 17 -2.13 16.77 3.11
C LEU A 17 -1.72 17.38 4.45
N VAL A 18 -0.61 18.13 4.52
CA VAL A 18 -0.16 18.80 5.74
C VAL A 18 -0.86 20.16 5.85
N PRO A 19 -1.81 20.34 6.80
CA PRO A 19 -2.48 21.63 6.97
C PRO A 19 -1.54 22.66 7.60
N ALA A 20 -1.87 23.94 7.43
CA ALA A 20 -1.12 25.02 8.07
C ALA A 20 -1.08 24.86 9.61
N GLY A 21 0.13 24.86 10.16
CA GLY A 21 0.39 24.77 11.60
C GLY A 21 0.69 23.37 12.14
N LEU A 22 0.64 22.32 11.30
CA LEU A 22 1.17 21.00 11.67
C LEU A 22 2.64 20.89 11.28
N ASP A 23 3.54 20.74 12.26
CA ASP A 23 4.96 20.53 11.99
C ASP A 23 5.27 19.04 11.81
N VAL A 24 5.32 18.59 10.56
CA VAL A 24 5.78 17.24 10.19
C VAL A 24 7.28 17.21 9.91
N ILE A 25 7.87 18.36 9.59
CA ILE A 25 9.25 18.45 9.10
C ILE A 25 10.25 18.19 10.23
N SER A 26 9.91 18.58 11.47
CA SER A 26 10.73 18.34 12.66
C SER A 26 10.86 16.86 13.05
N TYR A 27 10.02 15.97 12.50
CA TYR A 27 10.01 14.56 12.85
C TYR A 27 10.98 13.72 12.00
N PRO A 28 11.39 12.54 12.50
CA PRO A 28 12.34 11.68 11.80
C PRO A 28 11.87 11.35 10.38
N LYS A 29 12.76 11.59 9.42
CA LYS A 29 12.57 11.18 8.03
C LYS A 29 13.25 9.83 7.82
N LEU A 30 12.48 8.85 7.37
CA LEU A 30 12.99 7.54 6.99
C LEU A 30 13.32 7.52 5.49
N ASP A 31 14.35 6.77 5.11
CA ASP A 31 14.66 6.48 3.70
C ASP A 31 13.77 5.32 3.20
N VAL A 32 12.49 5.61 3.01
CA VAL A 32 11.50 4.61 2.59
C VAL A 32 11.61 4.37 1.08
N LYS A 33 11.96 3.15 0.68
CA LYS A 33 12.04 2.75 -0.74
C LYS A 33 10.71 2.27 -1.31
N ALA A 34 9.90 1.63 -0.48
CA ALA A 34 8.58 1.13 -0.82
C ALA A 34 7.78 0.83 0.45
N VAL A 35 6.46 0.72 0.32
CA VAL A 35 5.58 0.14 1.33
C VAL A 35 5.02 -1.19 0.82
N ILE A 36 5.06 -2.24 1.63
CA ILE A 36 4.51 -3.55 1.27
C ILE A 36 3.12 -3.69 1.88
N LEU A 37 2.16 -4.16 1.08
CA LEU A 37 0.79 -4.40 1.50
C LEU A 37 0.42 -5.87 1.30
N SER A 38 0.04 -6.53 2.40
CA SER A 38 -0.33 -7.94 2.42
C SER A 38 -1.65 -8.22 1.68
N HIS A 39 -2.71 -7.47 1.99
CA HIS A 39 -4.04 -7.71 1.46
C HIS A 39 -4.98 -6.49 1.62
N VAL A 40 -6.25 -6.65 1.25
CA VAL A 40 -7.22 -5.55 1.09
C VAL A 40 -8.10 -5.25 2.31
N HIS A 41 -7.79 -5.76 3.50
CA HIS A 41 -8.51 -5.31 4.69
C HIS A 41 -8.06 -3.90 5.09
N MET A 42 -9.00 -3.11 5.62
CA MET A 42 -8.84 -1.66 5.78
C MET A 42 -7.78 -1.29 6.82
N ASP A 43 -7.58 -2.12 7.82
CA ASP A 43 -6.51 -2.02 8.81
C ASP A 43 -5.11 -2.16 8.20
N HIS A 44 -4.99 -2.77 7.01
CA HIS A 44 -3.71 -2.91 6.28
C HIS A 44 -3.44 -1.77 5.30
N TYR A 45 -4.48 -1.22 4.64
CA TYR A 45 -4.28 -0.18 3.61
C TYR A 45 -4.80 1.21 3.99
N GLY A 46 -5.65 1.34 5.01
CA GLY A 46 -6.53 2.49 5.25
C GLY A 46 -5.82 3.82 5.52
N HIS A 47 -4.51 3.80 5.70
CA HIS A 47 -3.67 4.96 5.90
C HIS A 47 -2.57 5.14 4.84
N ILE A 48 -2.45 4.23 3.87
CA ILE A 48 -1.43 4.30 2.81
C ILE A 48 -1.57 5.57 1.98
N GLY A 49 -2.79 6.06 1.77
CA GLY A 49 -3.03 7.28 0.99
C GLY A 49 -2.47 8.56 1.63
N PHE A 50 -2.04 8.51 2.89
CA PHE A 50 -1.29 9.60 3.53
C PHE A 50 0.21 9.60 3.17
N LEU A 51 0.79 8.46 2.81
CA LEU A 51 2.22 8.37 2.49
C LEU A 51 2.57 9.27 1.31
N ASP A 52 3.78 9.83 1.34
CA ASP A 52 4.34 10.62 0.24
C ASP A 52 4.07 9.89 -1.10
N LYS A 53 3.64 10.67 -2.10
CA LYS A 53 3.22 10.15 -3.41
C LYS A 53 4.35 9.43 -4.15
N GLU A 54 5.61 9.77 -3.82
CA GLU A 54 6.79 9.12 -4.41
C GLU A 54 7.09 7.75 -3.80
N ILE A 55 6.50 7.40 -2.65
CA ILE A 55 6.67 6.07 -2.03
C ILE A 55 5.79 5.07 -2.80
N PRO A 56 6.38 4.08 -3.50
CA PRO A 56 5.62 3.09 -4.24
C PRO A 56 4.99 2.05 -3.32
N VAL A 57 3.86 1.48 -3.76
CA VAL A 57 3.14 0.42 -3.03
C VAL A 57 3.41 -0.92 -3.71
N VAL A 58 3.96 -1.87 -2.94
CA VAL A 58 4.18 -3.25 -3.32
C VAL A 58 2.99 -4.10 -2.90
N ALA A 59 2.33 -4.78 -3.84
CA ALA A 59 1.24 -5.71 -3.54
C ALA A 59 1.01 -6.71 -4.67
N SER A 60 0.21 -7.75 -4.41
CA SER A 60 -0.20 -8.66 -5.48
C SER A 60 -1.06 -7.95 -6.53
N PRO A 61 -1.03 -8.37 -7.81
CA PRO A 61 -1.88 -7.76 -8.84
C PRO A 61 -3.36 -7.85 -8.49
N ILE A 62 -3.77 -8.94 -7.82
CA ILE A 62 -5.14 -9.14 -7.34
C ILE A 62 -5.47 -8.13 -6.22
N THR A 63 -4.58 -7.95 -5.24
CA THR A 63 -4.75 -6.94 -4.18
C THR A 63 -4.87 -5.54 -4.77
N LEU A 64 -3.98 -5.17 -5.72
CA LEU A 64 -4.05 -3.87 -6.39
C LEU A 64 -5.37 -3.68 -7.16
N ALA A 65 -5.81 -4.68 -7.91
CA ALA A 65 -7.07 -4.62 -8.66
C ALA A 65 -8.29 -4.47 -7.74
N LEU A 66 -8.31 -5.21 -6.64
CA LEU A 66 -9.38 -5.12 -5.64
C LEU A 66 -9.39 -3.75 -4.94
N LEU A 67 -8.23 -3.21 -4.58
CA LEU A 67 -8.13 -1.85 -4.00
C LEU A 67 -8.63 -0.80 -4.98
N LYS A 68 -8.29 -0.93 -6.27
CA LYS A 68 -8.80 -0.04 -7.32
C LYS A 68 -10.32 -0.10 -7.39
N GLY A 69 -10.90 -1.30 -7.40
CA GLY A 69 -12.35 -1.50 -7.36
C GLY A 69 -12.99 -0.87 -6.11
N ILE A 70 -12.44 -1.11 -4.92
CA ILE A 70 -12.91 -0.54 -3.66
C ILE A 70 -12.86 1.00 -3.71
N GLN A 71 -11.75 1.57 -4.16
CA GLN A 71 -11.54 3.01 -4.23
C GLN A 71 -12.49 3.67 -5.25
N ASP A 72 -12.74 3.02 -6.37
CA ASP A 72 -13.72 3.50 -7.35
C ASP A 72 -15.14 3.44 -6.80
N MET A 73 -15.49 2.43 -5.98
CA MET A 73 -16.81 2.30 -5.40
C MET A 73 -17.05 3.26 -4.23
N TYR A 74 -16.05 3.47 -3.37
CA TYR A 74 -16.20 4.22 -2.12
C TYR A 74 -15.19 5.37 -2.01
N SER A 75 -15.67 6.58 -1.70
CA SER A 75 -14.81 7.71 -1.34
C SER A 75 -14.61 7.75 0.19
N ARG A 76 -13.59 7.05 0.72
CA ARG A 76 -13.31 6.96 2.17
C ARG A 76 -12.25 7.96 2.69
N GLY A 77 -12.07 9.07 1.97
CA GLY A 77 -11.12 10.13 2.32
C GLY A 77 -9.69 9.83 1.89
N ALA A 78 -8.76 10.71 2.28
CA ALA A 78 -7.38 10.68 1.78
C ALA A 78 -6.59 9.43 2.19
N GLY A 79 -6.91 8.81 3.34
CA GLY A 79 -6.20 7.61 3.81
C GLY A 79 -6.39 6.39 2.89
N SER A 80 -7.54 6.27 2.24
CA SER A 80 -7.87 5.17 1.33
C SER A 80 -7.44 5.39 -0.12
N GLU A 81 -6.77 6.50 -0.43
CA GLU A 81 -6.27 6.84 -1.78
C GLU A 81 -4.98 6.05 -2.09
N VAL A 82 -5.11 4.74 -2.32
CA VAL A 82 -3.97 3.84 -2.53
C VAL A 82 -3.52 3.84 -3.98
N ILE A 83 -4.42 3.57 -4.92
CA ILE A 83 -4.07 3.38 -6.34
C ILE A 83 -3.87 4.71 -7.05
N TYR A 84 -4.75 5.65 -6.77
CA TYR A 84 -4.63 7.03 -7.22
C TYR A 84 -5.02 7.96 -6.08
N PHE A 85 -4.61 9.22 -6.16
CA PHE A 85 -4.94 10.22 -5.16
C PHE A 85 -5.39 11.51 -5.79
N ASN A 86 -6.17 12.28 -5.04
CA ASN A 86 -6.60 13.61 -5.47
C ASN A 86 -5.68 14.65 -4.84
N GLU A 87 -5.08 15.49 -5.68
CA GLU A 87 -4.24 16.59 -5.22
C GLU A 87 -5.08 17.57 -4.39
N LYS A 88 -4.50 18.00 -3.26
CA LYS A 88 -5.11 18.96 -2.35
C LYS A 88 -4.31 20.26 -2.29
N VAL A 89 -5.01 21.35 -2.00
CA VAL A 89 -4.39 22.65 -1.73
C VAL A 89 -5.09 23.31 -0.53
N PRO A 90 -4.38 24.14 0.26
CA PRO A 90 -5.01 24.94 1.31
C PRO A 90 -6.09 25.86 0.75
N GLU A 91 -7.21 25.98 1.46
CA GLU A 91 -8.27 26.92 1.12
C GLU A 91 -7.83 28.37 1.42
N ALA A 92 -8.05 29.27 0.47
CA ALA A 92 -7.65 30.68 0.59
C ALA A 92 -8.22 31.39 1.84
N LYS A 93 -9.46 31.07 2.25
CA LYS A 93 -10.11 31.68 3.42
C LYS A 93 -9.70 31.04 4.74
N ASN A 94 -9.31 29.77 4.73
CA ASN A 94 -8.89 29.04 5.92
C ASN A 94 -7.84 27.99 5.53
N PRO A 95 -6.54 28.32 5.67
CA PRO A 95 -5.44 27.44 5.26
C PRO A 95 -5.35 26.11 6.03
N LYS A 96 -6.14 25.94 7.09
CA LYS A 96 -6.26 24.66 7.82
C LYS A 96 -7.19 23.67 7.11
N ILE A 97 -8.01 24.15 6.17
CA ILE A 97 -8.91 23.33 5.36
C ILE A 97 -8.23 23.04 4.02
N LEU A 98 -8.24 21.78 3.63
CA LEU A 98 -7.68 21.32 2.35
C LEU A 98 -8.81 21.05 1.36
N LYS A 99 -8.68 21.57 0.13
CA LYS A 99 -9.63 21.36 -0.96
C LYS A 99 -8.99 20.60 -2.11
N SER A 100 -9.80 19.77 -2.76
CA SER A 100 -9.39 19.05 -3.97
C SER A 100 -9.20 20.02 -5.13
N THR A 101 -8.12 19.86 -5.90
CA THR A 101 -7.92 20.62 -7.16
C THR A 101 -8.76 20.05 -8.32
N GLY A 102 -9.32 18.86 -8.13
CA GLY A 102 -10.05 18.10 -9.15
C GLY A 102 -9.16 17.17 -9.96
N LYS A 103 -7.83 17.37 -9.91
CA LYS A 103 -6.83 16.52 -10.54
C LYS A 103 -6.61 15.24 -9.73
N SER A 104 -6.43 14.13 -10.45
CA SER A 104 -6.15 12.82 -9.87
C SER A 104 -4.89 12.26 -10.50
N PHE A 105 -4.02 11.69 -9.68
CA PHE A 105 -2.72 11.15 -10.09
C PHE A 105 -2.62 9.70 -9.63
N GLY A 106 -2.14 8.82 -10.50
CA GLY A 106 -1.80 7.46 -10.17
C GLY A 106 -0.61 7.42 -9.24
N ARG A 107 -0.63 6.49 -8.29
CA ARG A 107 0.53 6.20 -7.44
C ARG A 107 1.48 5.26 -8.19
N ASN A 108 2.77 5.34 -7.90
CA ASN A 108 3.72 4.31 -8.34
C ASN A 108 3.41 2.97 -7.65
N LEU A 109 3.21 1.92 -8.44
CA LEU A 109 2.87 0.58 -7.98
C LEU A 109 3.98 -0.40 -8.36
N ILE A 110 4.24 -1.34 -7.47
CA ILE A 110 5.14 -2.47 -7.72
C ILE A 110 4.30 -3.73 -7.52
N SER A 111 3.94 -4.39 -8.62
CA SER A 111 3.23 -5.66 -8.56
C SER A 111 4.20 -6.79 -8.19
N THR A 112 3.74 -7.75 -7.40
CA THR A 112 4.56 -8.91 -7.01
C THR A 112 4.98 -9.77 -8.20
N ILE A 113 4.23 -9.71 -9.29
CA ILE A 113 4.52 -10.35 -10.57
C ILE A 113 4.26 -9.36 -11.71
N LYS A 114 4.79 -9.64 -12.90
CA LYS A 114 4.53 -8.81 -14.08
C LYS A 114 3.03 -8.78 -14.42
N CYS A 115 2.46 -7.57 -14.49
CA CYS A 115 1.08 -7.37 -14.90
C CYS A 115 0.94 -7.49 -16.43
N GLU A 116 -0.19 -8.05 -16.85
CA GLU A 116 -0.65 -7.94 -18.24
C GLU A 116 -1.07 -6.49 -18.56
N ASN A 117 -0.95 -6.09 -19.83
CA ASN A 117 -1.18 -4.70 -20.25
C ASN A 117 -2.61 -4.19 -19.95
N ASN A 118 -3.61 -5.05 -20.10
CA ASN A 118 -5.00 -4.75 -19.76
C ASN A 118 -5.17 -4.36 -18.28
N LEU A 119 -4.48 -5.08 -17.38
CA LEU A 119 -4.52 -4.80 -15.96
C LEU A 119 -3.78 -3.51 -15.62
N SER A 120 -2.65 -3.24 -16.27
CA SER A 120 -1.93 -1.97 -16.12
C SER A 120 -2.81 -0.77 -16.49
N ASN A 121 -3.52 -0.85 -17.62
CA ASN A 121 -4.42 0.23 -18.07
C ASN A 121 -5.61 0.43 -17.12
N TYR A 122 -6.15 -0.66 -16.57
CA TYR A 122 -7.27 -0.62 -15.62
C TYR A 122 -7.02 0.28 -14.39
N PHE A 123 -5.76 0.42 -13.95
CA PHE A 123 -5.42 1.26 -12.79
C PHE A 123 -5.63 2.75 -13.05
N TRP A 124 -5.51 3.20 -14.30
CA TRP A 124 -5.55 4.62 -14.67
C TRP A 124 -6.88 5.05 -15.31
N GLU A 125 -7.75 4.09 -15.57
CA GLU A 125 -9.12 4.33 -16.00
C GLU A 125 -10.01 4.63 -14.78
N SER A 126 -10.97 5.55 -14.90
CA SER A 126 -11.98 5.79 -13.85
C SER A 126 -13.38 5.49 -14.35
N ALA A 127 -14.07 4.58 -13.68
CA ALA A 127 -15.47 4.27 -13.98
C ALA A 127 -16.44 5.43 -13.62
N LYS A 128 -16.01 6.36 -12.76
CA LYS A 128 -16.86 7.45 -12.23
C LYS A 128 -16.55 8.84 -12.77
N LYS A 129 -15.32 9.11 -13.20
CA LYS A 129 -14.91 10.44 -13.68
C LYS A 129 -14.68 10.41 -15.19
N LYS A 130 -15.28 11.37 -15.90
CA LYS A 130 -15.02 11.67 -17.32
C LYS A 130 -13.61 12.24 -17.59
N GLY A 131 -12.72 12.25 -16.60
CA GLY A 131 -11.35 12.72 -16.69
C GLY A 131 -10.37 11.59 -16.39
N THR A 132 -9.29 11.53 -17.16
CA THR A 132 -8.20 10.57 -17.01
C THR A 132 -7.44 10.83 -15.70
N ILE A 133 -7.17 9.76 -14.94
CA ILE A 133 -6.17 9.81 -13.89
C ILE A 133 -4.82 10.01 -14.60
N GLU A 134 -4.02 10.98 -14.18
CA GLU A 134 -2.65 11.08 -14.70
C GLU A 134 -1.90 9.81 -14.32
N GLU A 135 -1.36 9.09 -15.30
CA GLU A 135 -0.85 7.74 -15.10
C GLU A 135 0.32 7.72 -14.10
N GLY A 136 0.24 6.81 -13.14
CA GLY A 136 1.39 6.43 -12.32
C GLY A 136 2.23 5.37 -13.04
N SER A 137 3.35 4.99 -12.44
CA SER A 137 4.10 3.83 -12.92
C SER A 137 3.56 2.52 -12.33
N ILE A 138 3.64 1.43 -13.09
CA ILE A 138 3.47 0.07 -12.58
C ILE A 138 4.59 -0.82 -13.11
N THR A 139 5.38 -1.36 -12.19
CA THR A 139 6.47 -2.31 -12.49
C THR A 139 6.22 -3.64 -11.78
N SER A 140 7.06 -4.64 -12.05
CA SER A 140 7.08 -5.88 -11.27
C SER A 140 8.20 -5.82 -10.22
N LEU A 141 8.14 -6.67 -9.18
CA LEU A 141 9.23 -6.84 -8.23
C LEU A 141 10.54 -7.25 -8.93
N GLU A 142 10.46 -8.13 -9.92
CA GLU A 142 11.61 -8.58 -10.71
C GLU A 142 12.28 -7.43 -11.49
N ASP A 143 11.47 -6.48 -11.98
CA ASP A 143 11.95 -5.33 -12.76
C ASP A 143 12.32 -4.11 -11.88
N THR A 144 12.20 -4.21 -10.56
CA THR A 144 12.42 -3.07 -9.65
C THR A 144 13.70 -3.24 -8.84
N ALA A 145 14.62 -2.30 -8.98
CA ALA A 145 15.85 -2.27 -8.20
C ALA A 145 15.60 -1.76 -6.77
N LEU A 146 15.47 -2.69 -5.82
CA LEU A 146 15.41 -2.41 -4.38
C LEU A 146 16.74 -2.79 -3.70
N PRO A 147 17.10 -2.16 -2.57
CA PRO A 147 18.35 -2.46 -1.85
C PRO A 147 18.35 -3.84 -1.16
N PHE A 148 17.23 -4.56 -1.20
CA PHE A 148 17.05 -5.91 -0.66
C PHE A 148 16.07 -6.68 -1.55
N SER A 149 16.13 -8.01 -1.52
CA SER A 149 15.18 -8.87 -2.22
C SER A 149 13.86 -8.95 -1.46
N ILE A 150 12.75 -9.02 -2.20
CA ILE A 150 11.41 -9.26 -1.64
C ILE A 150 10.82 -10.44 -2.39
N THR A 151 10.60 -11.55 -1.67
CA THR A 151 9.95 -12.75 -2.20
C THR A 151 8.53 -12.85 -1.66
N PRO A 152 7.50 -12.67 -2.51
CA PRO A 152 6.10 -12.79 -2.12
C PRO A 152 5.65 -14.26 -2.11
N TYR A 153 4.78 -14.61 -1.17
CA TYR A 153 4.10 -15.90 -1.10
C TYR A 153 2.61 -15.66 -0.95
N GLU A 154 1.80 -16.21 -1.86
CA GLU A 154 0.35 -16.25 -1.67
C GLU A 154 0.03 -17.02 -0.39
N ILE A 155 -0.96 -16.56 0.38
CA ILE A 155 -1.38 -17.20 1.62
C ILE A 155 -2.90 -17.31 1.69
N ASP A 156 -3.35 -18.21 2.55
CA ASP A 156 -4.76 -18.33 2.91
C ASP A 156 -5.23 -17.18 3.78
N HIS A 157 -6.32 -16.57 3.34
CA HIS A 157 -7.04 -15.54 4.06
C HIS A 157 -8.49 -15.44 3.55
N SER A 158 -9.31 -14.58 4.17
CA SER A 158 -10.69 -14.34 3.73
C SER A 158 -10.84 -13.57 2.42
N VAL A 159 -9.74 -13.05 1.86
CA VAL A 159 -9.73 -12.28 0.61
C VAL A 159 -8.69 -12.81 -0.36
N TYR A 160 -8.97 -12.69 -1.66
CA TYR A 160 -8.03 -13.10 -2.70
C TYR A 160 -6.82 -12.18 -2.77
N GLY A 161 -5.68 -12.72 -3.21
CA GLY A 161 -4.45 -11.96 -3.42
C GLY A 161 -3.67 -11.63 -2.16
N ALA A 162 -4.05 -12.19 -1.01
CA ALA A 162 -3.32 -12.04 0.23
C ALA A 162 -1.93 -12.67 0.12
N ASN A 163 -0.90 -11.91 0.47
CA ASN A 163 0.48 -12.35 0.43
C ASN A 163 1.20 -12.15 1.76
N ALA A 164 2.05 -13.12 2.10
CA ALA A 164 3.17 -12.96 3.00
C ALA A 164 4.45 -12.64 2.22
N TYR A 165 5.48 -12.16 2.91
CA TYR A 165 6.73 -11.72 2.30
C TYR A 165 7.94 -12.21 3.06
N ILE A 166 8.97 -12.63 2.34
CA ILE A 166 10.32 -12.82 2.88
C ILE A 166 11.22 -11.73 2.28
N LEU A 167 11.88 -10.97 3.14
CA LEU A 167 12.79 -9.90 2.76
C LEU A 167 14.21 -10.34 3.09
N GLU A 168 15.12 -10.24 2.11
CA GLU A 168 16.51 -10.70 2.25
C GLU A 168 17.47 -9.54 1.92
N GLY A 169 18.19 -9.08 2.94
CA GLY A 169 19.28 -8.10 2.85
C GLY A 169 20.43 -8.51 3.75
N ASP A 170 20.90 -7.63 4.62
CA ASP A 170 21.88 -7.98 5.68
C ASP A 170 21.30 -8.98 6.69
N ARG A 171 19.97 -9.02 6.82
CA ARG A 171 19.21 -9.99 7.60
C ARG A 171 18.00 -10.48 6.83
N THR A 172 17.51 -11.65 7.21
CA THR A 172 16.28 -12.22 6.65
C THR A 172 15.08 -11.98 7.56
N ILE A 173 14.05 -11.33 7.03
CA ILE A 173 12.80 -11.01 7.74
C ILE A 173 11.64 -11.70 7.02
N ALA A 174 10.85 -12.48 7.75
CA ALA A 174 9.56 -12.99 7.28
C ALA A 174 8.43 -12.13 7.86
N TYR A 175 7.57 -11.59 6.99
CA TYR A 175 6.35 -10.88 7.36
C TYR A 175 5.14 -11.67 6.89
N THR A 176 4.29 -12.10 7.83
CA THR A 176 3.18 -13.02 7.51
C THR A 176 1.96 -12.33 6.91
N GLY A 177 1.76 -11.03 7.16
CA GLY A 177 0.43 -10.44 7.10
C GLY A 177 -0.55 -11.23 7.98
N ASP A 178 -1.83 -11.28 7.58
CA ASP A 178 -2.84 -12.09 8.25
C ASP A 178 -2.86 -13.48 7.61
N ILE A 179 -2.31 -14.47 8.30
CA ILE A 179 -2.21 -15.83 7.79
C ILE A 179 -3.27 -16.74 8.41
N ARG A 180 -3.96 -17.51 7.57
CA ARG A 180 -4.85 -18.61 7.98
C ARG A 180 -4.32 -19.95 7.46
N ARG A 181 -4.90 -21.04 7.97
CA ARG A 181 -4.50 -22.42 7.65
C ARG A 181 -5.69 -23.37 7.52
N HIS A 182 -6.88 -22.87 7.21
CA HIS A 182 -8.10 -23.69 7.21
C HIS A 182 -9.04 -23.40 6.02
N GLY A 183 -8.62 -22.55 5.09
CA GLY A 183 -9.34 -22.17 3.89
C GLY A 183 -8.76 -22.78 2.61
N LYS A 184 -9.15 -22.19 1.48
CA LYS A 184 -8.86 -22.72 0.14
C LYS A 184 -7.36 -22.72 -0.19
N TYR A 185 -6.59 -21.79 0.39
CA TYR A 185 -5.18 -21.60 0.07
C TYR A 185 -4.26 -22.09 1.20
N GLU A 186 -4.75 -22.98 2.08
CA GLU A 186 -3.96 -23.53 3.20
C GLU A 186 -2.60 -24.07 2.76
N LYS A 187 -2.55 -24.75 1.60
CA LYS A 187 -1.29 -25.30 1.06
C LYS A 187 -0.25 -24.21 0.82
N GLN A 188 -0.67 -23.04 0.32
CA GLN A 188 0.18 -21.90 0.06
C GLN A 188 0.70 -21.29 1.37
N SER A 189 -0.16 -21.16 2.40
CA SER A 189 0.28 -20.79 3.75
C SER A 189 1.34 -21.74 4.29
N ASN A 190 1.15 -23.06 4.12
CA ASN A 190 2.13 -24.05 4.57
C ASN A 190 3.46 -23.96 3.79
N ILE A 191 3.44 -23.61 2.50
CA ILE A 191 4.66 -23.34 1.71
C ILE A 191 5.40 -22.13 2.30
N PHE A 192 4.70 -21.03 2.55
CA PHE A 192 5.31 -19.86 3.19
C PHE A 192 5.92 -20.20 4.55
N ILE A 193 5.19 -20.91 5.42
CA ILE A 193 5.69 -21.32 6.75
C ILE A 193 6.98 -22.14 6.63
N GLN A 194 7.07 -23.06 5.67
CA GLN A 194 8.28 -23.83 5.43
C GLN A 194 9.45 -22.96 4.98
N LYS A 195 9.19 -21.94 4.16
CA LYS A 195 10.21 -21.01 3.66
C LYS A 195 10.65 -19.98 4.70
N ALA A 196 9.73 -19.55 5.55
CA ALA A 196 9.99 -18.62 6.64
C ALA A 196 10.80 -19.24 7.80
N ARG A 197 10.97 -20.57 7.82
CA ARG A 197 11.71 -21.30 8.87
C ARG A 197 13.14 -20.79 9.06
N ASP A 198 13.77 -20.36 7.97
CA ASP A 198 15.17 -19.92 7.97
C ASP A 198 15.31 -18.40 8.20
N ALA A 199 14.19 -17.67 8.38
CA ALA A 199 14.23 -16.25 8.66
C ALA A 199 14.75 -15.98 10.09
N GLU A 200 15.60 -14.95 10.23
CA GLU A 200 16.12 -14.52 11.53
C GLU A 200 15.07 -13.79 12.36
N ILE A 201 14.15 -13.09 11.69
CA ILE A 201 13.09 -12.30 12.31
C ILE A 201 11.76 -12.69 11.69
N LEU A 202 10.79 -13.03 12.53
CA LEU A 202 9.40 -13.24 12.13
C LEU A 202 8.54 -12.10 12.68
N ILE A 203 7.90 -11.37 11.77
CA ILE A 203 6.85 -10.40 12.08
C ILE A 203 5.53 -11.07 11.73
N ILE A 204 4.76 -11.39 12.77
CA ILE A 204 3.49 -12.09 12.65
C ILE A 204 2.38 -11.30 13.33
N ASP A 205 1.20 -11.31 12.73
CA ASP A 205 0.02 -10.74 13.36
C ASP A 205 -0.54 -11.66 14.47
N GLY A 206 -1.05 -11.06 15.54
CA GLY A 206 -1.42 -11.72 16.79
C GLY A 206 -2.89 -12.12 16.90
N ASP A 207 -3.67 -12.07 15.82
CA ASP A 207 -5.12 -12.25 15.91
C ASP A 207 -5.53 -13.71 16.15
N SER A 208 -6.37 -13.93 17.17
CA SER A 208 -6.55 -15.20 17.89
C SER A 208 -7.46 -16.23 17.20
N HIS A 209 -7.60 -16.20 15.87
CA HIS A 209 -8.42 -17.15 15.11
C HIS A 209 -7.59 -17.99 14.12
N GLN A 210 -6.31 -18.23 14.45
CA GLN A 210 -5.41 -19.10 13.69
C GLN A 210 -5.77 -20.58 13.80
#